data_AF-A0AAW8EB28-F1
#
_entry.id   AF-A0AAW8EB28-F1
#
_cell.length_a   1.000
_cell.length_b   1.000
_cell.length_c   1.000
_cell.angle_alpha   90.00
_cell.angle_beta   90.00
_cell.angle_gamma   90.00
#
_symmetry.space_group_name_H-M   'P 1'
#
loop_
_entity.id
_entity.type
_entity.pdbx_description
1 polymer ?
#
loop_
_entity_poly.entity_id
_entity_poly.type
_entity_poly.pdbx_seq_one_letter_code
_entity_poly.pdbx_strand_id
1 'polypeptide(L)'
;MNPLRRGASARLHSAKGAASAPAPLDAQPFVPAPGDYAEFLRLMLPKQQKNVASHRLGSERVWLKKAGPRHGKWGYRVMAAVARMARLDIIKPVPNPGGEAAIATEARRLRQLAAAGLRVPAVLAQQPDGLLISDLGQSGRATVVLQERLDQAAAAGPAALLAVWRVGLAAIAKVHVRGQHLSQAFDRNLVQCPDGVIGYIDFEDDPSEVMTLAECQARDWLSYLHSTAMMLEAAAPEAAGQHWHAALAEVDAEVRERIAEAARRMKWAQKLPASRRWGRDTQRVRAVARLLGRWHLGPAAALQN
;
A
#
# COMPACT_ATOMS: atom_id res chain seq x y z
N MET A 1 -35.36 -19.92 -64.26
CA MET A 1 -34.65 -20.92 -63.43
C MET A 1 -35.04 -20.72 -61.96
N ASN A 2 -35.89 -21.60 -61.47
CA ASN A 2 -36.17 -21.93 -60.07
C ASN A 2 -36.30 -23.49 -60.08
N PRO A 3 -36.09 -24.29 -59.02
CA PRO A 3 -36.22 -23.93 -57.60
C PRO A 3 -35.29 -24.65 -56.58
N LEU A 4 -35.44 -24.20 -55.34
CA LEU A 4 -35.34 -24.88 -54.03
C LEU A 4 -35.45 -26.42 -53.99
N ARG A 5 -34.65 -27.08 -53.11
CA ARG A 5 -35.00 -28.24 -52.24
C ARG A 5 -33.83 -28.51 -51.27
N ARG A 6 -33.97 -28.35 -49.94
CA ARG A 6 -34.62 -29.21 -48.91
C ARG A 6 -33.95 -30.58 -48.68
N GLY A 7 -33.44 -30.75 -47.45
CA GLY A 7 -33.25 -32.02 -46.72
C GLY A 7 -32.81 -31.69 -45.29
N ALA A 8 -33.74 -31.48 -44.36
CA ALA A 8 -34.22 -32.47 -43.37
C ALA A 8 -33.13 -32.83 -42.32
N SER A 9 -33.16 -32.19 -41.14
CA SER A 9 -33.83 -32.69 -39.92
C SER A 9 -33.13 -33.88 -39.27
N ALA A 10 -32.37 -33.61 -38.21
CA ALA A 10 -32.26 -34.53 -37.08
C ALA A 10 -32.31 -33.71 -35.78
N ARG A 11 -33.34 -34.01 -34.98
CA ARG A 11 -33.70 -33.35 -33.74
C ARG A 11 -32.77 -33.78 -32.61
N LEU A 12 -32.60 -32.86 -31.67
CA LEU A 12 -32.28 -33.15 -30.28
C LEU A 12 -33.16 -34.29 -29.73
N HIS A 13 -32.55 -35.29 -29.09
CA HIS A 13 -33.08 -35.93 -27.88
C HIS A 13 -31.95 -36.58 -27.06
N SER A 14 -31.78 -36.03 -25.85
CA SER A 14 -31.50 -36.69 -24.56
C SER A 14 -30.62 -37.95 -24.50
N ALA A 15 -29.50 -37.81 -23.78
CA ALA A 15 -29.12 -38.81 -22.78
C ALA A 15 -28.76 -38.09 -21.47
N LYS A 16 -29.72 -38.06 -20.54
CA LYS A 16 -29.45 -37.91 -19.11
C LYS A 16 -28.70 -39.17 -18.62
N GLY A 17 -27.72 -38.97 -17.75
CA GLY A 17 -27.37 -39.94 -16.73
C GLY A 17 -26.09 -40.74 -16.97
N ALA A 18 -24.97 -40.23 -16.47
CA ALA A 18 -24.01 -41.06 -15.78
C ALA A 18 -23.58 -40.28 -14.54
N ALA A 19 -24.18 -40.63 -13.39
CA ALA A 19 -23.70 -40.23 -12.09
C ALA A 19 -22.25 -40.69 -11.99
N SER A 20 -21.31 -39.74 -11.93
CA SER A 20 -19.92 -40.07 -11.61
C SER A 20 -19.90 -40.53 -10.16
N ALA A 21 -19.50 -41.78 -9.97
CA ALA A 21 -19.39 -42.46 -8.69
C ALA A 21 -18.61 -41.61 -7.66
N PRO A 22 -18.90 -41.77 -6.35
CA PRO A 22 -18.12 -41.11 -5.31
C PRO A 22 -16.65 -41.53 -5.43
N ALA A 23 -15.76 -40.54 -5.44
CA ALA A 23 -14.32 -40.77 -5.36
C ALA A 23 -14.02 -41.60 -4.09
N PRO A 24 -13.05 -42.54 -4.16
CA PRO A 24 -12.75 -43.43 -3.04
C PRO A 24 -12.42 -42.63 -1.77
N LEU A 25 -13.08 -43.01 -0.68
CA LEU A 25 -12.71 -42.67 0.69
C LEU A 25 -11.31 -43.26 0.93
N ASP A 26 -10.29 -42.40 0.94
CA ASP A 26 -9.15 -42.40 1.87
C ASP A 26 -7.97 -41.62 1.28
N ALA A 27 -8.20 -40.31 1.14
CA ALA A 27 -7.19 -39.33 1.43
C ALA A 27 -7.96 -38.12 1.94
N GLN A 28 -8.07 -37.96 3.26
CA GLN A 28 -8.40 -36.62 3.77
C GLN A 28 -7.41 -35.67 3.09
N PRO A 29 -7.87 -34.61 2.40
CA PRO A 29 -6.93 -33.64 1.85
C PRO A 29 -6.05 -33.24 3.02
N PHE A 30 -4.74 -33.46 2.92
CA PHE A 30 -3.82 -33.10 3.98
C PHE A 30 -4.00 -31.60 4.22
N VAL A 31 -4.69 -31.27 5.31
CA VAL A 31 -4.81 -29.92 5.82
C VAL A 31 -3.71 -29.84 6.85
N PRO A 32 -2.62 -29.10 6.57
CA PRO A 32 -1.53 -28.96 7.53
C PRO A 32 -2.13 -28.45 8.85
N ALA A 33 -1.65 -28.95 9.97
CA ALA A 33 -2.10 -28.48 11.28
C ALA A 33 -1.71 -27.00 11.47
N PRO A 34 -2.44 -26.23 12.31
CA PRO A 34 -1.94 -24.94 12.77
C PRO A 34 -0.52 -25.07 13.32
N GLY A 35 0.41 -24.24 12.83
CA GLY A 35 1.84 -24.32 13.13
C GLY A 35 2.71 -24.98 12.04
N ASP A 36 2.11 -25.73 11.10
CA ASP A 36 2.83 -26.30 9.96
C ASP A 36 2.81 -25.35 8.73
N TYR A 37 3.24 -24.12 8.98
CA TYR A 37 3.21 -23.04 7.99
C TYR A 37 4.14 -23.31 6.80
N ALA A 38 5.26 -24.00 7.04
CA ALA A 38 6.23 -24.32 6.00
C ALA A 38 5.67 -25.35 5.02
N GLU A 39 5.03 -26.41 5.50
CA GLU A 39 4.38 -27.38 4.63
C GLU A 39 3.18 -26.77 3.91
N PHE A 40 2.37 -25.97 4.61
CA PHE A 40 1.26 -25.25 4.00
C PHE A 40 1.72 -24.38 2.82
N LEU A 41 2.76 -23.56 3.03
CA LEU A 41 3.32 -22.70 2.00
C LEU A 41 3.80 -23.54 0.80
N ARG A 42 4.57 -24.61 1.05
CA ARG A 42 5.08 -25.53 0.02
C ARG A 42 3.97 -26.14 -0.84
N LEU A 43 2.85 -26.52 -0.23
CA LEU A 43 1.73 -27.18 -0.92
C LEU A 43 0.83 -26.20 -1.68
N MET A 44 0.66 -24.98 -1.17
CA MET A 44 -0.32 -24.01 -1.69
C MET A 44 0.28 -23.01 -2.68
N LEU A 45 1.56 -22.65 -2.54
CA LEU A 45 2.26 -21.72 -3.43
C LEU A 45 2.19 -22.10 -4.94
N PRO A 46 2.40 -23.37 -5.35
CA PRO A 46 2.30 -23.73 -6.78
C PRO A 46 0.86 -23.72 -7.29
N LYS A 47 -0.14 -23.93 -6.40
CA LYS A 47 -1.57 -23.96 -6.76
C LYS A 47 -2.16 -22.56 -6.89
N GLN A 48 -1.58 -21.57 -6.21
CA GLN A 48 -2.07 -20.20 -6.22
C GLN A 48 -1.76 -19.49 -7.54
N GLN A 49 -2.81 -18.94 -8.16
CA GLN A 49 -2.72 -18.16 -9.39
C GLN A 49 -2.48 -16.66 -9.15
N LYS A 50 -3.04 -16.09 -8.08
CA LYS A 50 -2.89 -14.68 -7.74
C LYS A 50 -1.57 -14.42 -7.01
N ASN A 51 -1.00 -13.22 -7.11
CA ASN A 51 0.20 -12.87 -6.35
C ASN A 51 -0.07 -12.78 -4.84
N VAL A 52 -1.29 -12.44 -4.42
CA VAL A 52 -1.67 -12.39 -3.01
C VAL A 52 -3.05 -13.02 -2.85
N ALA A 53 -3.21 -13.93 -1.90
CA ALA A 53 -4.52 -14.46 -1.51
C ALA A 53 -4.56 -14.85 -0.03
N SER A 54 -5.75 -14.71 0.58
CA SER A 54 -6.02 -15.22 1.93
C SER A 54 -6.38 -16.70 1.88
N HIS A 55 -5.88 -17.47 2.83
CA HIS A 55 -6.24 -18.87 3.05
C HIS A 55 -6.66 -19.08 4.50
N ARG A 56 -7.33 -20.21 4.77
CA ARG A 56 -7.61 -20.68 6.12
C ARG A 56 -6.70 -21.85 6.46
N LEU A 57 -6.06 -21.79 7.63
CA LEU A 57 -5.31 -22.88 8.22
C LEU A 57 -5.90 -23.18 9.60
N GLY A 58 -6.71 -24.23 9.70
CA GLY A 58 -7.58 -24.43 10.87
C GLY A 58 -8.54 -23.25 11.08
N SER A 59 -8.49 -22.64 12.27
CA SER A 59 -9.28 -21.45 12.63
C SER A 59 -8.61 -20.13 12.21
N GLU A 60 -7.35 -20.17 11.80
CA GLU A 60 -6.56 -18.98 11.48
C GLU A 60 -6.76 -18.56 10.02
N ARG A 61 -6.71 -17.25 9.78
CA ARG A 61 -6.54 -16.69 8.43
C ARG A 61 -5.07 -16.34 8.24
N VAL A 62 -4.52 -16.74 7.10
CA VAL A 62 -3.16 -16.43 6.68
C VAL A 62 -3.16 -15.84 5.27
N TRP A 63 -2.16 -15.04 4.95
CA TRP A 63 -1.99 -14.46 3.63
C TRP A 63 -0.77 -15.08 2.95
N LEU A 64 -0.98 -15.62 1.75
CA LEU A 64 0.09 -16.17 0.92
C LEU A 64 0.41 -15.17 -0.19
N LYS A 65 1.63 -14.66 -0.15
CA LYS A 65 2.22 -13.81 -1.18
C LYS A 65 3.16 -14.64 -2.05
N LYS A 66 3.05 -14.48 -3.36
CA LYS A 66 3.85 -15.13 -4.40
C LYS A 66 4.66 -14.10 -5.15
N ALA A 67 5.89 -14.45 -5.49
CA ALA A 67 6.78 -13.63 -6.29
C ALA A 67 6.09 -13.22 -7.61
N GLY A 68 5.92 -11.91 -7.79
CA GLY A 68 5.45 -11.33 -9.04
C GLY A 68 6.52 -11.37 -10.13
N PRO A 69 6.18 -10.92 -11.36
CA PRO A 69 7.16 -10.80 -12.43
C PRO A 69 8.32 -9.88 -12.02
N ARG A 70 9.52 -10.14 -12.54
CA ARG A 70 10.68 -9.27 -12.33
C ARG A 70 10.46 -7.95 -13.05
N HIS A 71 10.72 -6.83 -12.38
CA HIS A 71 10.61 -5.52 -13.01
C HIS A 71 11.91 -5.12 -13.71
N GLY A 72 11.80 -4.60 -14.93
CA GLY A 72 12.93 -4.08 -15.68
C GLY A 72 13.50 -2.80 -15.04
N LYS A 73 14.83 -2.69 -14.97
CA LYS A 73 15.53 -1.56 -14.32
C LYS A 73 15.40 -0.21 -15.06
N TRP A 74 14.84 -0.20 -16.27
CA TRP A 74 14.84 0.98 -17.15
C TRP A 74 13.87 2.09 -16.71
N GLY A 75 12.66 1.74 -16.26
CA GLY A 75 11.69 2.72 -15.74
C GLY A 75 12.20 3.48 -14.51
N TYR A 76 12.91 2.78 -13.61
CA TYR A 76 13.58 3.39 -12.46
C TYR A 76 14.70 4.35 -12.86
N ARG A 77 15.41 4.11 -13.97
CA ARG A 77 16.44 5.04 -14.46
C ARG A 77 15.85 6.35 -14.98
N VAL A 78 14.69 6.27 -15.64
CA VAL A 78 13.96 7.46 -16.11
C VAL A 78 13.42 8.27 -14.93
N MET A 79 12.80 7.61 -13.95
CA MET A 79 12.34 8.28 -12.72
C MET A 79 13.51 8.88 -11.92
N ALA A 80 14.68 8.25 -11.91
CA ALA A 80 15.86 8.77 -11.21
C ALA A 80 16.40 10.02 -11.91
N ALA A 81 16.34 10.05 -13.24
CA ALA A 81 16.70 11.23 -14.01
C ALA A 81 15.72 12.39 -13.73
N VAL A 82 14.41 12.12 -13.70
CA VAL A 82 13.39 13.13 -13.35
C VAL A 82 13.55 13.63 -11.92
N ALA A 83 13.77 12.74 -10.95
CA ALA A 83 14.01 13.10 -9.55
C ALA A 83 15.26 13.98 -9.41
N ARG A 84 16.35 13.63 -10.11
CA ARG A 84 17.59 14.42 -10.13
C ARG A 84 17.40 15.78 -10.79
N MET A 85 16.65 15.85 -11.90
CA MET A 85 16.33 17.10 -12.59
C MET A 85 15.44 18.01 -11.75
N ALA A 86 14.48 17.44 -11.02
CA ALA A 86 13.64 18.16 -10.07
C ALA A 86 14.38 18.47 -8.75
N ARG A 87 15.61 17.95 -8.57
CA ARG A 87 16.38 17.92 -7.32
C ARG A 87 15.55 17.37 -6.15
N LEU A 88 14.58 16.49 -6.37
CA LEU A 88 13.74 15.94 -5.31
C LEU A 88 14.26 14.55 -4.95
N ASP A 89 15.34 14.48 -4.14
CA ASP A 89 15.97 13.21 -3.74
C ASP A 89 15.01 12.29 -2.97
N ILE A 90 14.01 12.86 -2.32
CA ILE A 90 12.87 12.16 -1.69
C ILE A 90 12.01 11.33 -2.67
N ILE A 91 12.00 11.67 -3.96
CA ILE A 91 11.28 10.95 -5.03
C ILE A 91 12.23 10.01 -5.78
N LYS A 92 13.47 9.84 -5.29
CA LYS A 92 14.41 8.88 -5.86
C LYS A 92 13.71 7.51 -5.98
N PRO A 93 13.68 6.92 -7.18
CA PRO A 93 13.07 5.62 -7.35
C PRO A 93 13.82 4.61 -6.51
N VAL A 94 13.05 3.86 -5.72
CA VAL A 94 13.58 2.75 -4.93
C VAL A 94 13.62 1.54 -5.86
N PRO A 95 14.76 0.85 -5.97
CA PRO A 95 14.82 -0.39 -6.71
C PRO A 95 13.81 -1.39 -6.13
N ASN A 96 12.80 -1.76 -6.93
CA ASN A 96 11.98 -2.94 -6.66
C ASN A 96 12.24 -3.94 -7.80
N PRO A 97 13.18 -4.89 -7.63
CA PRO A 97 13.54 -5.86 -8.66
C PRO A 97 12.38 -6.83 -9.00
N GLY A 98 11.32 -6.88 -8.20
CA GLY A 98 10.28 -7.90 -8.28
C GLY A 98 10.84 -9.31 -8.00
N GLY A 99 10.04 -10.33 -8.26
CA GLY A 99 10.43 -11.72 -8.08
C GLY A 99 10.81 -12.08 -6.63
N GLU A 100 11.73 -13.04 -6.49
CA GLU A 100 12.22 -13.56 -5.21
C GLU A 100 12.86 -12.49 -4.32
N ALA A 101 13.50 -11.48 -4.93
CA ALA A 101 14.12 -10.39 -4.19
C ALA A 101 13.09 -9.52 -3.47
N ALA A 102 11.90 -9.30 -4.07
CA ALA A 102 10.81 -8.60 -3.40
C ALA A 102 10.26 -9.40 -2.21
N ILE A 103 10.14 -10.73 -2.35
CA ILE A 103 9.76 -11.63 -1.24
C ILE A 103 10.76 -11.56 -0.10
N ALA A 104 12.06 -11.60 -0.40
CA ALA A 104 13.12 -11.49 0.61
C ALA A 104 13.12 -10.12 1.31
N THR A 105 12.92 -9.04 0.56
CA THR A 105 12.81 -7.68 1.10
C THR A 105 11.60 -7.56 2.02
N GLU A 106 10.42 -8.01 1.59
CA GLU A 106 9.21 -7.94 2.40
C GLU A 106 9.37 -8.73 3.72
N ALA A 107 9.89 -9.97 3.64
CA ALA A 107 10.12 -10.78 4.82
C ALA A 107 11.10 -10.12 5.81
N ARG A 108 12.15 -9.46 5.30
CA ARG A 108 13.11 -8.71 6.11
C ARG A 108 12.44 -7.49 6.77
N ARG A 109 11.71 -6.68 6.01
CA ARG A 109 11.02 -5.47 6.49
C ARG A 109 9.98 -5.81 7.56
N LEU A 110 9.17 -6.85 7.35
CA LEU A 110 8.20 -7.30 8.34
C LEU A 110 8.87 -7.69 9.67
N ARG A 111 9.96 -8.47 9.63
CA ARG A 111 10.70 -8.83 10.84
C ARG A 111 11.32 -7.61 11.53
N GLN A 112 11.91 -6.68 10.78
CA GLN A 112 12.49 -5.45 11.34
C GLN A 112 11.44 -4.57 12.03
N LEU A 113 10.30 -4.33 11.38
CA LEU A 113 9.22 -3.51 11.93
C LEU A 113 8.57 -4.19 13.14
N ALA A 114 8.38 -5.52 13.09
CA ALA A 114 7.90 -6.29 14.22
C ALA A 114 8.86 -6.21 15.42
N ALA A 115 10.16 -6.33 15.19
CA ALA A 115 11.19 -6.19 16.23
C ALA A 115 11.22 -4.77 16.83
N ALA A 116 10.87 -3.75 16.05
CA ALA A 116 10.65 -2.38 16.54
C ALA A 116 9.30 -2.18 17.27
N GLY A 117 8.52 -3.25 17.47
CA GLY A 117 7.22 -3.20 18.15
C GLY A 117 6.12 -2.51 17.34
N LEU A 118 6.23 -2.46 16.02
CA LEU A 118 5.19 -1.99 15.11
C LEU A 118 4.23 -3.12 14.75
N ARG A 119 2.96 -2.79 14.52
CA ARG A 119 1.93 -3.76 14.17
C ARG A 119 2.04 -4.09 12.68
N VAL A 120 2.65 -5.22 12.37
CA VAL A 120 2.78 -5.74 11.00
C VAL A 120 2.39 -7.22 10.98
N PRO A 121 2.02 -7.79 9.82
CA PRO A 121 1.86 -9.24 9.69
C PRO A 121 3.11 -9.98 10.15
N ALA A 122 2.95 -11.01 10.98
CA ALA A 122 4.06 -11.87 11.35
C ALA A 122 4.45 -12.76 10.16
N VAL A 123 5.75 -12.93 9.92
CA VAL A 123 6.23 -13.90 8.92
C VAL A 123 6.12 -15.30 9.50
N LEU A 124 5.22 -16.11 8.95
CA LEU A 124 4.92 -17.46 9.41
C LEU A 124 5.79 -18.52 8.71
N ALA A 125 5.99 -18.36 7.40
CA ALA A 125 6.90 -19.18 6.60
C ALA A 125 7.42 -18.40 5.39
N GLN A 126 8.58 -18.79 4.88
CA GLN A 126 9.23 -18.15 3.75
C GLN A 126 9.88 -19.20 2.83
N GLN A 127 9.69 -19.05 1.52
CA GLN A 127 10.38 -19.74 0.44
C GLN A 127 10.97 -18.67 -0.52
N PRO A 128 11.89 -19.02 -1.44
CA PRO A 128 12.46 -18.04 -2.36
C PRO A 128 11.41 -17.23 -3.14
N ASP A 129 10.36 -17.90 -3.59
CA ASP A 129 9.29 -17.34 -4.44
C ASP A 129 7.95 -17.15 -3.70
N GLY A 130 7.93 -17.30 -2.37
CA GLY A 130 6.69 -17.23 -1.60
C GLY A 130 6.87 -16.83 -0.14
N LEU A 131 5.88 -16.13 0.40
CA LEU A 131 5.85 -15.67 1.78
C LEU A 131 4.46 -15.95 2.37
N LEU A 132 4.42 -16.62 3.52
CA LEU A 132 3.21 -16.79 4.31
C LEU A 132 3.26 -15.86 5.51
N ILE A 133 2.24 -15.03 5.67
CA ILE A 133 2.15 -14.05 6.77
C ILE A 133 0.81 -14.17 7.52
N SER A 134 0.80 -13.75 8.79
CA SER A 134 -0.41 -13.75 9.60
C SER A 134 -1.43 -12.73 9.10
N ASP A 135 -2.71 -12.97 9.37
CA ASP A 135 -3.73 -11.92 9.25
C ASP A 135 -3.57 -10.91 10.40
N LEU A 136 -3.83 -9.63 10.13
CA LEU A 136 -3.87 -8.58 11.14
C LEU A 136 -5.25 -8.43 11.78
N GLY A 137 -6.26 -9.14 11.26
CA GLY A 137 -7.55 -9.31 11.92
C GLY A 137 -7.42 -10.17 13.18
N GLN A 138 -8.43 -10.07 14.05
CA GLN A 138 -8.48 -10.80 15.33
C GLN A 138 -9.88 -11.31 15.56
N SER A 139 -10.00 -12.55 16.06
CA SER A 139 -11.28 -13.15 16.49
C SER A 139 -12.41 -13.01 15.46
N GLY A 140 -12.11 -13.25 14.18
CA GLY A 140 -13.08 -13.17 13.08
C GLY A 140 -13.41 -11.75 12.60
N ARG A 141 -12.88 -10.70 13.23
CA ARG A 141 -13.03 -9.31 12.79
C ARG A 141 -11.89 -8.94 11.84
N ALA A 142 -12.26 -8.51 10.64
CA ALA A 142 -11.31 -8.02 9.65
C ALA A 142 -10.76 -6.64 10.02
N THR A 143 -9.58 -6.31 9.49
CA THR A 143 -9.06 -4.94 9.50
C THR A 143 -9.85 -4.06 8.53
N VAL A 144 -9.87 -2.75 8.75
CA VAL A 144 -10.42 -1.78 7.80
C VAL A 144 -9.29 -0.96 7.20
N VAL A 145 -9.22 -0.84 5.87
CA VAL A 145 -8.18 -0.05 5.20
C VAL A 145 -8.40 1.44 5.51
N LEU A 146 -7.34 2.19 5.85
CA LEU A 146 -7.46 3.59 6.24
C LEU A 146 -8.03 4.46 5.12
N GLN A 147 -7.75 4.13 3.85
CA GLN A 147 -8.40 4.76 2.70
C GLN A 147 -9.93 4.69 2.77
N GLU A 148 -10.50 3.51 3.04
CA GLU A 148 -11.95 3.35 3.16
C GLU A 148 -12.53 4.18 4.32
N ARG A 149 -11.79 4.25 5.43
CA ARG A 149 -12.17 5.10 6.58
C ARG A 149 -12.14 6.58 6.22
N LEU A 150 -11.14 7.01 5.44
CA LEU A 150 -11.02 8.39 4.97
C LEU A 150 -12.15 8.75 4.00
N ASP A 151 -12.50 7.86 3.08
CA ASP A 151 -13.61 8.06 2.14
C ASP A 151 -14.96 8.20 2.88
N GLN A 152 -15.22 7.31 3.85
CA GLN A 152 -16.41 7.40 4.70
C GLN A 152 -16.44 8.69 5.53
N ALA A 153 -15.30 9.07 6.08
CA ALA A 153 -15.18 10.29 6.89
C ALA A 153 -15.30 11.56 6.04
N ALA A 154 -14.78 11.55 4.81
CA ALA A 154 -14.95 12.63 3.84
C ALA A 154 -16.43 12.84 3.50
N ALA A 155 -17.21 11.76 3.35
CA ALA A 155 -18.65 11.83 3.14
C ALA A 155 -19.40 12.40 4.36
N ALA A 156 -18.90 12.16 5.58
CA ALA A 156 -19.46 12.71 6.82
C ALA A 156 -19.09 14.19 7.08
N GLY A 157 -18.06 14.70 6.38
CA GLY A 157 -17.70 16.11 6.39
C GLY A 157 -16.27 16.40 6.91
N PRO A 158 -15.82 17.67 6.83
CA PRO A 158 -14.41 18.01 7.02
C PRO A 158 -13.84 17.65 8.40
N ALA A 159 -14.62 17.82 9.48
CA ALA A 159 -14.16 17.49 10.83
C ALA A 159 -13.90 15.99 11.00
N ALA A 160 -14.78 15.14 10.46
CA ALA A 160 -14.62 13.69 10.50
C ALA A 160 -13.40 13.24 9.67
N LEU A 161 -13.24 13.80 8.47
CA LEU A 161 -12.07 13.54 7.61
C LEU A 161 -10.76 13.85 8.34
N LEU A 162 -10.66 15.04 8.94
CA LEU A 162 -9.46 15.45 9.68
C LEU A 162 -9.20 14.54 10.89
N ALA A 163 -10.24 14.10 11.59
CA ALA A 163 -10.10 13.18 12.71
C ALA A 163 -9.46 11.84 12.28
N VAL A 164 -9.92 11.25 11.17
CA VAL A 164 -9.34 10.01 10.64
C VAL A 164 -7.95 10.25 10.05
N TRP A 165 -7.75 11.35 9.34
CA TRP A 165 -6.45 11.68 8.75
C TRP A 165 -5.34 11.85 9.81
N ARG A 166 -5.67 12.45 10.96
CA ARG A 166 -4.74 12.54 12.09
C ARG A 166 -4.32 11.19 12.66
N VAL A 167 -5.16 10.16 12.57
CA VAL A 167 -4.80 8.79 12.97
C VAL A 167 -3.65 8.27 12.10
N GLY A 168 -3.69 8.54 10.79
CA GLY A 168 -2.59 8.18 9.89
C GLY A 168 -1.30 8.97 10.16
N LEU A 169 -1.40 10.29 10.41
CA LEU A 169 -0.23 11.09 10.81
C LEU A 169 0.42 10.55 12.08
N ALA A 170 -0.38 10.27 13.11
CA ALA A 170 0.12 9.71 14.37
C ALA A 170 0.74 8.31 14.18
N ALA A 171 0.16 7.48 13.31
CA ALA A 171 0.71 6.17 13.00
C ALA A 171 2.07 6.26 12.30
N ILE A 172 2.27 7.23 11.40
CA ILE A 172 3.57 7.45 10.73
C ILE A 172 4.60 8.01 11.71
N ALA A 173 4.23 9.02 12.52
CA ALA A 173 5.11 9.55 13.56
C ALA A 173 5.61 8.45 14.52
N LYS A 174 4.72 7.52 14.91
CA LYS A 174 5.08 6.36 15.75
C LYS A 174 6.14 5.45 15.11
N VAL A 175 6.12 5.28 13.79
CA VAL A 175 7.15 4.52 13.05
C VAL A 175 8.48 5.28 13.13
N HIS A 176 8.46 6.59 12.92
CA HIS A 176 9.67 7.41 12.83
C HIS A 176 10.38 7.55 14.18
N VAL A 177 9.64 7.71 15.28
CA VAL A 177 10.18 7.73 16.65
C VAL A 177 10.94 6.44 17.01
N ARG A 178 10.66 5.34 16.31
CA ARG A 178 11.35 4.04 16.49
C ARG A 178 12.54 3.85 15.55
N GLY A 179 12.97 4.92 14.88
CA GLY A 179 14.05 4.87 13.90
C GLY A 179 13.71 4.05 12.65
N GLN A 180 12.42 3.89 12.34
CA GLN A 180 11.94 3.11 11.20
C GLN A 180 11.32 4.01 10.11
N HIS A 181 10.99 3.40 8.98
CA HIS A 181 10.26 3.99 7.85
C HIS A 181 9.34 2.93 7.20
N LEU A 182 8.41 3.34 6.34
CA LEU A 182 7.48 2.44 5.64
C LEU A 182 7.76 2.33 4.14
N SER A 183 8.44 3.33 3.54
CA SER A 183 8.62 3.52 2.08
C SER A 183 7.33 3.88 1.33
N GLN A 184 6.30 3.05 1.50
CA GLN A 184 4.99 3.18 0.88
C GLN A 184 3.92 3.53 1.92
N ALA A 185 4.12 4.62 2.67
CA ALA A 185 3.17 5.14 3.66
C ALA A 185 1.88 5.73 3.04
N PHE A 186 1.29 5.08 2.04
CA PHE A 186 0.00 5.46 1.46
C PHE A 186 -1.13 5.00 2.37
N ASP A 187 -2.24 5.75 2.40
CA ASP A 187 -3.46 5.39 3.12
C ASP A 187 -3.95 3.94 2.91
N ARG A 188 -3.82 3.39 1.71
CA ARG A 188 -4.18 2.00 1.38
C ARG A 188 -3.32 0.93 2.07
N ASN A 189 -2.11 1.30 2.51
CA ASN A 189 -1.15 0.39 3.16
C ASN A 189 -1.18 0.53 4.69
N LEU A 190 -2.07 1.36 5.22
CA LEU A 190 -2.38 1.48 6.64
C LEU A 190 -3.75 0.83 6.88
N VAL A 191 -3.83 -0.07 7.86
CA VAL A 191 -5.07 -0.78 8.19
C VAL A 191 -5.39 -0.59 9.66
N GLN A 192 -6.64 -0.26 9.99
CA GLN A 192 -7.12 -0.23 11.37
C GLN A 192 -7.45 -1.66 11.82
N CYS A 193 -6.70 -2.17 12.79
CA CYS A 193 -6.95 -3.46 13.42
C CYS A 193 -8.23 -3.40 14.30
N PRO A 194 -8.82 -4.56 14.66
CA PRO A 194 -10.03 -4.60 15.49
C PRO A 194 -9.90 -3.95 16.88
N ASP A 195 -8.67 -3.88 17.41
CA ASP A 195 -8.28 -3.20 18.65
C ASP A 195 -8.08 -1.67 18.47
N GLY A 196 -8.31 -1.15 17.27
CA GLY A 196 -8.18 0.26 16.92
C GLY A 196 -6.76 0.69 16.54
N VAL A 197 -5.75 -0.16 16.74
CA VAL A 197 -4.36 0.14 16.42
C VAL A 197 -4.14 0.10 14.90
N ILE A 198 -3.34 1.02 14.37
CA ILE A 198 -2.93 0.96 12.97
C ILE A 198 -1.87 -0.13 12.78
N GLY A 199 -2.17 -1.07 11.89
CA GLY A 199 -1.23 -2.00 11.29
C GLY A 199 -0.73 -1.49 9.94
N TYR A 200 0.47 -1.94 9.57
CA TYR A 200 1.15 -1.54 8.35
C TYR A 200 1.38 -2.78 7.48
N ILE A 201 1.10 -2.66 6.19
CA ILE A 201 1.18 -3.76 5.22
C ILE A 201 1.95 -3.33 3.97
N ASP A 202 2.32 -4.32 3.16
CA ASP A 202 2.81 -4.15 1.79
C ASP A 202 4.21 -3.50 1.68
N PHE A 203 5.24 -4.28 2.04
CA PHE A 203 6.65 -3.83 2.09
C PHE A 203 7.49 -4.38 0.93
N GLU A 204 7.13 -4.02 -0.30
CA GLU A 204 7.79 -4.56 -1.49
C GLU A 204 9.18 -3.94 -1.78
N ASP A 205 9.51 -2.82 -1.14
CA ASP A 205 10.73 -2.07 -1.38
C ASP A 205 11.41 -1.58 -0.08
N ASP A 206 12.70 -1.25 -0.17
CA ASP A 206 13.50 -0.77 0.95
C ASP A 206 14.36 0.43 0.53
N PRO A 207 13.90 1.68 0.74
CA PRO A 207 14.63 2.88 0.35
C PRO A 207 15.95 3.03 1.11
N SER A 208 16.12 2.39 2.27
CA SER A 208 17.33 2.51 3.08
C SER A 208 18.59 1.97 2.37
N GLU A 209 18.41 1.17 1.31
CA GLU A 209 19.52 0.70 0.46
C GLU A 209 20.20 1.86 -0.30
N VAL A 210 19.49 2.98 -0.52
CA VAL A 210 19.97 4.09 -1.35
C VAL A 210 19.64 5.49 -0.81
N MET A 211 19.03 5.58 0.38
CA MET A 211 18.58 6.81 1.05
C MET A 211 18.91 6.75 2.54
N THR A 212 19.23 7.89 3.13
CA THR A 212 19.37 8.07 4.58
C THR A 212 18.03 7.87 5.28
N LEU A 213 18.05 7.62 6.60
CA LEU A 213 16.83 7.48 7.39
C LEU A 213 15.94 8.73 7.28
N ALA A 214 16.52 9.93 7.37
CA ALA A 214 15.76 11.18 7.27
C ALA A 214 15.07 11.34 5.90
N GLU A 215 15.71 10.91 4.81
CA GLU A 215 15.09 10.89 3.48
C GLU A 215 13.96 9.87 3.39
N CYS A 216 14.13 8.68 3.98
CA CYS A 216 13.09 7.66 4.03
C CYS A 216 11.87 8.14 4.83
N GLN A 217 12.09 8.80 5.96
CA GLN A 217 11.03 9.33 6.80
C GLN A 217 10.31 10.52 6.15
N ALA A 218 11.04 11.44 5.51
CA ALA A 218 10.44 12.52 4.72
C ALA A 218 9.57 11.97 3.57
N ARG A 219 10.02 10.88 2.92
CA ARG A 219 9.25 10.19 1.88
C ARG A 219 7.94 9.61 2.42
N ASP A 220 7.93 9.01 3.60
CA ASP A 220 6.69 8.50 4.20
C ASP A 220 5.64 9.60 4.39
N TRP A 221 6.03 10.75 4.96
CA TRP A 221 5.14 11.89 5.14
C TRP A 221 4.53 12.36 3.81
N LEU A 222 5.36 12.43 2.76
CA LEU A 222 4.93 12.88 1.45
C LEU A 222 4.11 11.83 0.69
N SER A 223 4.38 10.54 0.87
CA SER A 223 3.56 9.45 0.35
C SER A 223 2.16 9.48 0.96
N TYR A 224 2.06 9.70 2.27
CA TYR A 224 0.76 9.80 2.94
C TYR A 224 -0.02 11.04 2.49
N LEU A 225 0.66 12.19 2.43
CA LEU A 225 0.09 13.42 1.88
C LEU A 225 -0.35 13.20 0.42
N HIS A 226 0.45 12.53 -0.40
CA HIS A 226 0.10 12.24 -1.79
C HIS A 226 -1.17 11.41 -1.94
N SER A 227 -1.35 10.38 -1.11
CA SER A 227 -2.57 9.57 -1.14
C SER A 227 -3.83 10.33 -0.68
N THR A 228 -3.68 11.38 0.14
CA THR A 228 -4.80 12.05 0.82
C THR A 228 -5.05 13.49 0.35
N ALA A 229 -4.12 14.10 -0.41
CA ALA A 229 -4.09 15.53 -0.72
C ALA A 229 -5.34 16.03 -1.42
N MET A 230 -5.92 15.27 -2.35
CA MET A 230 -7.12 15.70 -3.08
C MET A 230 -8.33 15.87 -2.15
N MET A 231 -8.50 14.98 -1.17
CA MET A 231 -9.58 15.07 -0.18
C MET A 231 -9.37 16.27 0.74
N LEU A 232 -8.14 16.45 1.22
CA LEU A 232 -7.78 17.55 2.12
C LEU A 232 -7.92 18.91 1.45
N GLU A 233 -7.44 19.04 0.21
CA GLU A 233 -7.53 20.27 -0.58
C GLU A 233 -8.99 20.70 -0.80
N ALA A 234 -9.88 19.73 -1.05
CA ALA A 234 -11.29 20.00 -1.27
C ALA A 234 -12.07 20.32 0.02
N ALA A 235 -11.66 19.75 1.17
CA ALA A 235 -12.47 19.78 2.38
C ALA A 235 -12.02 20.82 3.42
N ALA A 236 -10.75 20.78 3.85
CA ALA A 236 -10.26 21.62 4.96
C ALA A 236 -8.74 21.85 4.91
N PRO A 237 -8.22 22.49 3.86
CA PRO A 237 -6.78 22.63 3.65
C PRO A 237 -6.05 23.47 4.72
N GLU A 238 -6.68 24.48 5.33
CA GLU A 238 -6.08 25.27 6.43
C GLU A 238 -5.98 24.46 7.72
N ALA A 239 -7.06 23.82 8.16
CA ALA A 239 -7.09 23.01 9.37
C ALA A 239 -6.22 21.75 9.23
N ALA A 240 -6.15 21.15 8.03
CA ALA A 240 -5.18 20.10 7.74
C ALA A 240 -3.73 20.59 7.94
N GLY A 241 -3.42 21.83 7.55
CA GLY A 241 -2.10 22.43 7.79
C GLY A 241 -1.75 22.53 9.27
N GLN A 242 -2.70 22.91 10.12
CA GLN A 242 -2.48 22.96 11.57
C GLN A 242 -2.10 21.58 12.14
N HIS A 243 -2.83 20.53 11.73
CA HIS A 243 -2.51 19.17 12.16
C HIS A 243 -1.21 18.63 11.55
N TRP A 244 -0.88 19.02 10.33
CA TRP A 244 0.40 18.72 9.68
C TRP A 244 1.57 19.29 10.49
N HIS A 245 1.53 20.59 10.81
CA HIS A 245 2.59 21.23 11.60
C HIS A 245 2.69 20.66 13.01
N ALA A 246 1.56 20.40 13.66
CA ALA A 246 1.55 19.77 14.99
C ALA A 246 2.19 18.37 14.96
N ALA A 247 1.93 17.57 13.92
CA ALA A 247 2.55 16.26 13.78
C ALA A 247 4.07 16.34 13.50
N LEU A 248 4.53 17.37 12.80
CA LEU A 248 5.94 17.58 12.49
C LEU A 248 6.74 18.24 13.61
N ALA A 249 6.10 18.88 14.59
CA ALA A 249 6.79 19.62 15.66
C ALA A 249 7.84 18.79 16.40
N GLU A 250 7.54 17.52 16.67
CA GLU A 250 8.42 16.57 17.37
C GLU A 250 9.24 15.68 16.41
N VAL A 251 9.11 15.88 15.10
CA VAL A 251 9.87 15.13 14.09
C VAL A 251 11.27 15.72 13.95
N ASP A 252 12.27 14.90 13.67
CA ASP A 252 13.66 15.35 13.49
C ASP A 252 13.79 16.55 12.52
N ALA A 253 14.67 17.49 12.86
CA ALA A 253 14.86 18.72 12.10
C ALA A 253 15.30 18.46 10.66
N GLU A 254 16.10 17.42 10.43
CA GLU A 254 16.58 17.03 9.11
C GLU A 254 15.42 16.55 8.21
N VAL A 255 14.45 15.84 8.78
CA VAL A 255 13.23 15.39 8.10
C VAL A 255 12.35 16.60 7.76
N ARG A 256 12.16 17.54 8.70
CA ARG A 256 11.40 18.77 8.46
C ARG A 256 12.00 19.62 7.35
N GLU A 257 13.32 19.80 7.32
CA GLU A 257 14.00 20.58 6.28
C GLU A 257 13.81 19.93 4.90
N ARG A 258 13.83 18.59 4.81
CA ARG A 258 13.56 17.87 3.55
C ARG A 258 12.14 18.08 3.05
N ILE A 259 11.16 18.12 3.95
CA ILE A 259 9.76 18.43 3.61
C ILE A 259 9.63 19.89 3.13
N ALA A 260 10.29 20.83 3.82
CA ALA A 260 10.30 22.24 3.43
C ALA A 260 10.98 22.45 2.06
N GLU A 261 12.08 21.75 1.79
CA GLU A 261 12.73 21.77 0.49
C GLU A 261 11.87 21.14 -0.61
N ALA A 262 11.15 20.05 -0.30
CA ALA A 262 10.15 19.50 -1.21
C ALA A 262 9.09 20.53 -1.57
N ALA A 263 8.58 21.29 -0.59
CA ALA A 263 7.63 22.37 -0.82
C ALA A 263 8.19 23.45 -1.77
N ARG A 264 9.43 23.91 -1.53
CA ARG A 264 10.13 24.89 -2.38
C ARG A 264 10.27 24.39 -3.82
N ARG A 265 10.76 23.16 -4.00
CA ARG A 265 11.00 22.53 -5.30
C ARG A 265 9.71 22.22 -6.05
N MET A 266 8.62 21.92 -5.36
CA MET A 266 7.30 21.66 -5.95
C MET A 266 6.49 22.93 -6.22
N LYS A 267 7.03 24.14 -5.99
CA LYS A 267 6.31 25.42 -6.20
C LYS A 267 5.73 25.55 -7.62
N TRP A 268 6.48 25.13 -8.65
CA TRP A 268 6.00 25.18 -10.03
C TRP A 268 4.79 24.26 -10.26
N ALA A 269 4.73 23.12 -9.56
CA ALA A 269 3.67 22.12 -9.72
C ALA A 269 2.31 22.59 -9.20
N GLN A 270 2.28 23.67 -8.40
CA GLN A 270 1.03 24.34 -8.00
C GLN A 270 0.23 24.87 -9.21
N LYS A 271 0.93 25.19 -10.30
CA LYS A 271 0.36 25.70 -11.55
C LYS A 271 -0.03 24.60 -12.54
N LEU A 272 0.12 23.33 -12.17
CA LEU A 272 -0.33 22.23 -13.01
C LEU A 272 -1.83 22.36 -13.34
N PRO A 273 -2.27 21.90 -14.52
CA PRO A 273 -3.67 21.99 -14.92
C PRO A 273 -4.61 21.29 -13.93
N ALA A 274 -5.74 21.91 -13.63
CA ALA A 274 -6.78 21.31 -12.78
C ALA A 274 -7.66 20.27 -13.52
N SER A 275 -7.64 20.29 -14.86
CA SER A 275 -8.51 19.45 -15.68
C SER A 275 -8.22 17.96 -15.52
N ARG A 276 -9.28 17.16 -15.36
CA ARG A 276 -9.23 15.68 -15.27
C ARG A 276 -8.62 15.02 -16.50
N ARG A 277 -8.55 15.71 -17.65
CA ARG A 277 -7.96 15.18 -18.89
C ARG A 277 -6.48 14.83 -18.76
N TRP A 278 -5.79 15.39 -17.77
CA TRP A 278 -4.37 15.15 -17.50
C TRP A 278 -4.14 13.99 -16.52
N GLY A 279 -5.19 13.23 -16.19
CA GLY A 279 -5.12 12.06 -15.33
C GLY A 279 -5.13 12.38 -13.84
N ARG A 280 -5.43 11.36 -13.04
CA ARG A 280 -5.55 11.46 -11.58
C ARG A 280 -4.23 11.79 -10.90
N ASP A 281 -3.12 11.27 -11.40
CA ASP A 281 -1.81 11.50 -10.77
C ASP A 281 -1.33 12.94 -10.91
N THR A 282 -1.58 13.59 -12.06
CA THR A 282 -1.33 15.02 -12.23
C THR A 282 -2.13 15.85 -11.21
N GLN A 283 -3.39 15.49 -10.99
CA GLN A 283 -4.25 16.16 -10.00
C GLN A 283 -3.73 15.97 -8.57
N ARG A 284 -3.26 14.76 -8.22
CA ARG A 284 -2.64 14.49 -6.92
C ARG A 284 -1.37 15.28 -6.71
N VAL A 285 -0.44 15.29 -7.68
CA VAL A 285 0.81 16.06 -7.60
C VAL A 285 0.51 17.54 -7.42
N ARG A 286 -0.46 18.07 -8.18
CA ARG A 286 -0.92 19.46 -8.02
C ARG A 286 -1.48 19.73 -6.63
N ALA A 287 -2.33 18.86 -6.10
CA ALA A 287 -2.93 19.01 -4.77
C ALA A 287 -1.85 19.02 -3.68
N VAL A 288 -0.90 18.07 -3.72
CA VAL A 288 0.26 18.04 -2.81
C VAL A 288 1.04 19.34 -2.90
N ALA A 289 1.39 19.80 -4.10
CA ALA A 289 2.15 21.03 -4.28
C ALA A 289 1.43 22.27 -3.72
N ARG A 290 0.11 22.34 -3.87
CA ARG A 290 -0.72 23.45 -3.36
C ARG A 290 -0.84 23.42 -1.84
N LEU A 291 -1.03 22.24 -1.24
CA LEU A 291 -1.04 22.08 0.21
C LEU A 291 0.33 22.44 0.81
N LEU A 292 1.42 21.85 0.29
CA LEU A 292 2.78 22.16 0.74
C LEU A 292 3.12 23.65 0.55
N GLY A 293 2.75 24.23 -0.59
CA GLY A 293 2.95 25.65 -0.85
C GLY A 293 2.23 26.54 0.16
N ARG A 294 0.99 26.19 0.50
CA ARG A 294 0.20 26.91 1.50
C ARG A 294 0.81 26.81 2.90
N TRP A 295 1.25 25.62 3.29
CA TRP A 295 1.73 25.33 4.65
C TRP A 295 3.16 25.81 4.90
N HIS A 296 4.04 25.78 3.89
CA HIS A 296 5.47 26.06 4.06
C HIS A 296 5.97 27.33 3.36
N LEU A 297 5.26 27.85 2.35
CA LEU A 297 5.71 29.00 1.54
C LEU A 297 4.82 30.24 1.68
N GLY A 298 3.72 30.16 2.45
CA GLY A 298 2.81 31.27 2.69
C GLY A 298 3.35 32.28 3.72
N PRO A 299 2.76 33.49 3.81
CA PRO A 299 3.21 34.54 4.72
C PRO A 299 3.27 34.11 6.19
N ALA A 300 2.40 33.18 6.60
CA ALA A 300 2.36 32.64 7.96
C ALA A 300 3.57 31.77 8.32
N ALA A 301 4.27 31.18 7.33
CA ALA A 301 5.48 30.38 7.56
C ALA A 301 6.72 31.25 7.84
N ALA A 302 6.72 32.52 7.42
CA ALA A 302 7.83 33.45 7.65
C ALA A 302 7.95 33.95 9.11
N LEU A 303 6.98 33.61 9.97
CA LEU A 303 6.97 33.98 11.40
C LEU A 303 7.42 32.83 12.32
N GLN A 304 7.75 31.66 11.77
CA GLN A 304 8.14 30.47 12.53
C GLN A 304 9.58 29.99 12.26
N ASN A 305 10.32 30.70 11.41
CA ASN A 305 11.75 30.49 11.18
C ASN A 305 12.59 31.57 11.83
#